data_AF-A0A819G2G8-F1
#
_entry.id   AF-A0A819G2G8-F1
#
_cell.length_a   1.000
_cell.length_b   1.000
_cell.length_c   1.000
_cell.angle_alpha   90.00
_cell.angle_beta   90.00
_cell.angle_gamma   90.00
#
_symmetry.space_group_name_H-M   'P 1'
#
loop_
_entity.id
_entity.type
_entity.pdbx_description
1 polymer ?
#
loop_
_entity_poly.entity_id
_entity_poly.type
_entity_poly.pdbx_seq_one_letter_code
_entity_poly.pdbx_strand_id
1 'polypeptide(L)' 'MSDQKPQWFWNASQNPFKDPSPTWTPYSSEDNKIIEEYFQSKSIKAELKDHFVYFNEHMQVHKQDFHKQRPVKREPNK' A
#
# COMPACT_ATOMS: atom_id res chain seq x y z
N MET A 1 10.45 21.21 13.27
CA MET A 1 10.87 20.40 12.10
C MET A 1 9.67 19.60 11.69
N SER A 2 9.27 19.65 10.42
CA SER A 2 8.05 18.98 9.97
C SER A 2 8.32 17.48 9.93
N ASP A 3 8.00 16.77 11.01
CA ASP A 3 7.98 15.31 11.05
C ASP A 3 6.85 14.82 10.14
N GLN A 4 7.07 14.88 8.82
CA GLN A 4 6.20 14.17 7.91
C GLN A 4 6.34 12.68 8.25
N LYS A 5 5.22 11.95 8.20
CA LYS A 5 5.18 10.50 8.41
C LYS A 5 5.35 9.79 7.06
N PRO A 6 5.97 8.60 6.99
CA PRO A 6 6.11 7.85 5.75
C PRO A 6 4.78 7.70 5.04
N GLN A 7 4.77 7.79 3.71
CA GLN A 7 3.56 7.69 2.91
C GLN A 7 3.58 6.42 2.06
N TRP A 8 2.49 5.68 2.13
CA TRP A 8 2.23 4.50 1.33
C TRP A 8 1.34 4.85 0.14
N PHE A 9 1.57 4.15 -0.96
CA PHE A 9 0.86 4.32 -2.22
C PHE A 9 0.49 2.97 -2.81
N TRP A 10 -0.60 2.94 -3.57
CA TRP A 10 -1.03 1.80 -4.37
C TRP A 10 -1.13 2.19 -5.85
N ASN A 11 -0.90 1.23 -6.75
CA ASN A 11 -0.99 1.50 -8.18
C ASN A 11 -2.45 1.43 -8.67
N ALA A 12 -3.00 2.60 -8.98
CA ALA A 12 -4.36 2.82 -9.44
C ALA A 12 -4.58 2.62 -10.94
N SER A 13 -3.52 2.32 -11.69
CA SER A 13 -3.60 1.97 -13.11
C SER A 13 -4.64 0.87 -13.39
N GLN A 14 -5.20 0.87 -14.61
CA GLN A 14 -6.19 -0.12 -15.04
C GLN A 14 -5.56 -1.51 -15.14
N ASN A 15 -4.32 -1.61 -15.61
CA ASN A 15 -3.50 -2.82 -15.56
C ASN A 15 -2.23 -2.58 -14.73
N PRO A 16 -2.31 -2.70 -13.39
CA PRO A 16 -1.26 -2.28 -12.46
C PRO A 16 0.11 -2.96 -12.66
N PHE A 17 0.15 -4.09 -13.35
CA PHE A 17 1.36 -4.87 -13.61
C PHE A 17 1.93 -4.72 -15.02
N LYS A 18 1.20 -4.08 -15.93
CA LYS A 18 1.56 -3.98 -17.36
C LYS A 18 1.68 -2.54 -17.83
N ASP A 19 1.01 -1.61 -17.17
CA ASP A 19 1.02 -0.21 -17.59
C ASP A 19 2.42 0.40 -17.37
N PRO A 20 3.07 0.91 -18.44
CA PRO A 20 4.44 1.45 -18.36
C PRO A 20 4.52 2.76 -17.57
N SER A 21 3.38 3.40 -17.31
CA SER A 21 3.25 4.62 -16.53
C SER A 21 2.31 4.36 -15.36
N PRO A 22 2.81 3.81 -14.24
CA PRO A 22 1.99 3.49 -13.08
C PRO A 22 1.44 4.76 -12.44
N THR A 23 0.14 4.76 -12.17
CA THR A 23 -0.52 5.87 -11.46
C THR A 23 -0.56 5.55 -9.99
N TRP A 24 0.35 6.13 -9.22
CA TRP A 24 0.43 5.90 -7.78
C TRP A 24 -0.53 6.82 -7.03
N THR A 25 -1.43 6.22 -6.25
CA THR A 25 -2.39 6.95 -5.42
C THR A 25 -2.03 6.75 -3.94
N PRO A 26 -1.96 7.82 -3.14
CA PRO A 26 -1.66 7.69 -1.72
C PRO A 26 -2.83 6.99 -1.00
N TYR A 27 -2.52 6.18 0.00
CA TYR A 27 -3.53 5.74 0.95
C TYR A 27 -4.06 6.93 1.76
N SER A 28 -5.30 6.78 2.23
CA SER A 28 -5.90 7.74 3.17
C SER A 28 -5.02 7.87 4.42
N SER A 29 -5.11 8.99 5.15
CA SER A 29 -4.30 9.17 6.36
C SER A 29 -4.54 8.09 7.42
N GLU A 30 -5.76 7.55 7.49
CA GLU A 30 -6.14 6.46 8.39
C GLU A 30 -5.48 5.15 7.95
N ASP A 31 -5.70 4.73 6.70
CA ASP A 31 -5.12 3.50 6.16
C ASP A 31 -3.59 3.56 6.19
N ASN A 32 -2.99 4.71 5.83
CA ASN A 32 -1.56 4.91 5.87
C ASN A 32 -0.97 4.70 7.27
N LYS A 33 -1.65 5.20 8.30
CA LYS A 33 -1.26 4.99 9.70
C LYS A 33 -1.30 3.50 10.06
N ILE A 34 -2.37 2.80 9.69
CA ILE A 34 -2.52 1.37 9.96
C ILE A 34 -1.43 0.56 9.25
N ILE A 35 -1.22 0.80 7.95
CA ILE A 35 -0.19 0.13 7.15
C ILE A 35 1.19 0.33 7.78
N GLU A 36 1.52 1.57 8.14
CA GLU A 36 2.82 1.90 8.74
C GLU A 36 2.99 1.27 10.13
N GLU A 37 1.96 1.24 10.98
CA GLU A 37 2.01 0.56 12.29
C GLU A 37 2.31 -0.93 12.14
N TYR A 38 1.62 -1.63 11.24
CA TYR A 38 1.84 -3.05 10.96
C TYR A 38 3.22 -3.32 10.33
N PHE A 39 3.69 -2.41 9.49
CA PHE A 39 5.03 -2.51 8.91
C PHE A 39 6.11 -2.37 9.99
N GLN A 40 5.96 -1.38 10.88
CA GLN A 40 6.90 -1.14 11.98
C GLN A 40 6.89 -2.27 13.02
N SER A 41 5.74 -2.92 13.24
CA SER A 41 5.65 -4.13 14.08
C SER A 41 6.22 -5.39 13.43
N LYS A 42 6.82 -5.28 12.23
CA LYS A 42 7.36 -6.41 11.46
C LYS A 42 6.32 -7.50 11.16
N SER A 43 5.05 -7.11 11.06
CA SER A 43 4.00 -8.01 10.61
C SER A 43 4.21 -8.37 9.12
N ILE A 44 3.62 -9.47 8.65
CA ILE A 44 3.74 -9.89 7.25
C ILE A 44 2.79 -9.09 6.35
N LYS A 45 1.63 -8.70 6.90
CA LYS A 45 0.60 -7.94 6.19
C LYS A 45 -0.12 -6.99 7.13
N ALA A 46 -0.63 -5.89 6.59
CA ALA A 46 -1.69 -5.07 7.20
C ALA A 46 -3.06 -5.53 6.71
N GLU A 47 -4.04 -5.52 7.60
CA GLU A 47 -5.45 -5.73 7.25
C GLU A 47 -6.19 -4.39 7.24
N LEU A 48 -6.62 -3.98 6.05
CA LEU A 48 -7.51 -2.83 5.87
C LEU A 48 -8.94 -3.31 5.66
N LYS A 49 -9.91 -2.39 5.52
CA LYS A 49 -11.33 -2.74 5.43
C LYS A 49 -11.62 -3.80 4.35
N ASP A 50 -11.19 -3.52 3.11
CA ASP A 50 -11.53 -4.32 1.92
C ASP A 50 -10.33 -5.08 1.33
N HIS A 51 -9.13 -4.86 1.84
CA HIS A 51 -7.90 -5.42 1.27
C HIS A 51 -6.85 -5.72 2.32
N PHE A 52 -5.94 -6.63 1.98
CA PHE A 52 -4.69 -6.85 2.70
C PHE A 52 -3.55 -6.15 1.97
N VAL A 53 -2.59 -5.60 2.71
CA VAL A 53 -1.33 -5.10 2.17
C VAL A 53 -0.22 -6.02 2.66
N TYR A 54 0.35 -6.79 1.76
CA TYR A 54 1.45 -7.71 1.98
C TYR A 54 2.78 -7.00 1.77
N PHE A 55 3.62 -6.95 2.80
CA PHE A 55 4.80 -6.10 2.81
C PHE A 55 6.00 -6.71 2.07
N ASN A 56 6.18 -8.03 2.16
CA ASN A 56 7.29 -8.70 1.50
C ASN A 56 7.11 -8.68 -0.02
N GLU A 57 5.88 -8.92 -0.45
CA GLU A 57 5.47 -8.96 -1.85
C GLU A 57 5.27 -7.57 -2.44
N HIS A 58 5.19 -6.52 -1.60
CA HIS A 58 4.84 -5.15 -1.99
C HIS A 58 3.51 -5.11 -2.76
N MET A 59 2.49 -5.78 -2.20
CA MET A 59 1.23 -6.03 -2.88
C MET A 59 -0.01 -5.76 -2.02
N GLN A 60 -0.98 -5.07 -2.58
CA GLN A 60 -2.35 -5.01 -2.09
C GLN A 60 -3.18 -6.12 -2.76
N VAL A 61 -4.00 -6.83 -1.98
CA VAL A 61 -4.90 -7.89 -2.46
C VAL A 61 -6.29 -7.68 -1.87
N HIS A 62 -7.32 -7.61 -2.72
CA HIS A 62 -8.71 -7.48 -2.26
C HIS A 62 -9.18 -8.74 -1.52
N LYS A 63 -9.91 -8.56 -0.41
CA LYS A 63 -10.31 -9.66 0.49
C LYS A 63 -11.25 -10.68 -0.16
N GLN A 64 -12.12 -10.21 -1.06
CA GLN A 64 -13.14 -11.06 -1.70
C GLN A 64 -12.78 -11.46 -3.14
N ASP A 65 -11.76 -10.82 -3.72
CA ASP A 65 -11.42 -10.99 -5.14
C ASP A 65 -9.90 -10.98 -5.29
N PHE A 66 -9.29 -12.16 -5.18
CA PHE A 66 -7.84 -12.31 -5.24
C PHE A 66 -7.25 -11.97 -6.61
N HIS A 67 -8.05 -11.74 -7.66
CA HIS A 67 -7.55 -11.24 -8.94
C HIS A 67 -7.38 -9.72 -8.94
N LYS A 68 -8.05 -9.01 -8.02
CA LYS A 68 -7.86 -7.57 -7.80
C LYS A 68 -6.66 -7.32 -6.90
N GLN A 69 -5.48 -7.49 -7.48
CA GLN A 69 -4.22 -7.18 -6.82
C GLN A 69 -3.58 -5.93 -7.43
N ARG A 70 -2.86 -5.17 -6.60
CA ARG A 70 -2.21 -3.93 -7.01
C ARG A 70 -0.84 -3.82 -6.33
N PRO A 71 0.23 -3.48 -7.04
CA PRO A 71 1.49 -3.14 -6.40
C PRO A 71 1.33 -1.99 -5.41
N VAL A 72 2.10 -2.02 -4.33
CA VAL A 72 2.22 -0.94 -3.36
C VAL A 72 3.67 -0.50 -3.21
N LYS A 73 3.86 0.74 -2.76
CA LYS A 73 5.18 1.24 -2.38
C LYS A 73 5.09 2.12 -1.14
N ARG A 74 6.20 2.22 -0.41
CA ARG A 74 6.40 3.15 0.70
C ARG A 74 7.45 4.16 0.29
N GLU A 75 7.14 5.44 0.44
CA GLU A 75 8.14 6.50 0.30
C GLU A 75 8.53 6.98 1.70
N PRO A 76 9.79 6.77 2.13
CA PRO A 76 10.30 7.38 3.35
C PRO A 76 10.43 8.89 3.15
N ASN A 77 10.21 9.66 4.21
CA ASN A 77 10.49 11.09 4.14
C ASN A 77 11.98 11.34 3.97
N LYS A 78 12.29 12.33 3.13
CA LYS A 78 13.64 12.88 2.94
C LYS A 78 13.88 14.04 3.90
#